data_AF-A0AAU3DEW9-F1
#
_entry.id   AF-A0AAU3DEW9-F1
#
_cell.length_a   1.000
_cell.length_b   1.000
_cell.length_c   1.000
_cell.angle_alpha   90.00
_cell.angle_beta   90.00
_cell.angle_gamma   90.00
#
_symmetry.space_group_name_H-M   'P 1'
#
loop_
_entity.id
_entity.type
_entity.pdbx_description
1 polymer ?
#
loop_
_entity_poly.entity_id
_entity_poly.type
_entity_poly.pdbx_seq_one_letter_code
_entity_poly.pdbx_strand_id
1 'polypeptide(L)' 'MSNSAPPAYPAELPIGALPEPVPVEGCALCANQAQERQRARANGDASTATDLNVRMRRHQRADHA' A
#
# COMPACT_ATOMS: atom_id res chain seq x y z
N MET A 1 -7.16 44.92 -21.64
CA MET A 1 -7.31 44.27 -20.32
C MET A 1 -7.06 42.77 -20.51
N SER A 2 -5.80 42.33 -20.44
CA SER A 2 -5.49 40.89 -20.50
C SER A 2 -5.85 40.26 -19.16
N ASN A 3 -6.81 39.34 -19.18
CA ASN A 3 -7.22 38.59 -18.01
C ASN A 3 -6.49 37.24 -18.07
N SER A 4 -5.34 37.14 -17.40
CA SER A 4 -4.65 35.86 -17.23
C SER A 4 -5.43 35.03 -16.22
N ALA A 5 -6.10 33.98 -16.68
CA ALA A 5 -6.73 32.99 -15.82
C ALA A 5 -5.66 32.32 -14.92
N PRO A 6 -5.96 32.08 -13.62
CA PRO A 6 -5.04 31.39 -12.73
C PRO A 6 -4.80 29.95 -13.20
N PRO A 7 -3.63 29.34 -12.89
CA PRO A 7 -3.33 27.97 -13.27
C PRO A 7 -4.38 27.01 -12.70
N ALA A 8 -4.72 25.98 -13.48
CA ALA A 8 -5.73 24.98 -13.18
C ALA A 8 -5.51 24.33 -11.79
N TYR A 9 -6.63 24.02 -11.14
CA TYR A 9 -6.79 23.46 -9.79
C TYR A 9 -5.78 22.36 -9.39
N PRO A 10 -5.54 22.16 -8.08
CA PRO A 10 -4.70 21.07 -7.59
C PRO A 10 -5.24 19.72 -8.07
N ALA A 11 -4.33 18.84 -8.51
CA ALA A 11 -4.68 17.49 -8.92
C ALA A 11 -5.38 16.77 -7.75
N GLU A 12 -6.63 16.37 -7.95
CA GLU A 12 -7.31 15.45 -7.05
C GLU A 12 -6.58 14.10 -7.11
N LEU A 13 -5.77 13.83 -6.10
CA LEU A 13 -5.24 12.50 -5.90
C LEU A 13 -6.42 11.59 -5.51
N PRO A 14 -6.58 10.43 -6.16
CA PRO A 14 -7.61 9.49 -5.75
C PRO A 14 -7.41 9.17 -4.27
N ILE A 15 -8.37 9.60 -3.44
CA ILE A 15 -8.42 9.26 -2.01
C ILE A 15 -8.87 7.81 -1.94
N GLY A 16 -7.93 6.90 -2.20
CA GLY A 16 -8.15 5.46 -2.20
C GLY A 16 -6.88 4.78 -1.73
N ALA A 17 -6.98 4.01 -0.64
CA ALA A 17 -5.90 3.17 -0.19
C ALA A 17 -5.47 2.28 -1.35
N LEU A 18 -4.19 2.32 -1.72
CA LEU A 18 -3.63 1.41 -2.72
C LEU A 18 -4.05 -0.02 -2.38
N PRO A 19 -4.40 -0.84 -3.39
CA PRO A 19 -4.75 -2.22 -3.15
C PRO A 19 -3.62 -2.90 -2.37
N GLU A 20 -4.04 -3.78 -1.47
CA GLU A 20 -3.11 -4.47 -0.60
C GLU A 20 -2.32 -5.50 -1.41
N PRO A 21 -1.01 -5.65 -1.16
CA PRO A 21 -0.22 -6.64 -1.85
C PRO A 21 -0.73 -8.05 -1.54
N VAL A 22 -0.83 -8.86 -2.59
CA VAL A 22 -1.21 -10.28 -2.53
C VAL A 22 0.07 -11.09 -2.31
N PRO A 23 0.12 -12.04 -1.36
CA PRO A 23 1.28 -12.89 -1.16
C PRO A 23 1.56 -13.73 -2.41
N VAL A 24 2.84 -13.92 -2.74
CA VAL A 24 3.24 -14.82 -3.82
C VAL A 24 3.12 -16.28 -3.36
N GLU A 25 2.44 -17.10 -4.15
CA GLU A 25 2.26 -18.53 -3.87
C GLU A 25 3.61 -19.24 -3.70
N GLY A 26 3.71 -20.07 -2.67
CA GLY A 26 4.95 -20.79 -2.32
C GLY A 26 6.02 -19.96 -1.61
N CYS A 27 5.86 -18.64 -1.48
CA CYS A 27 6.80 -17.81 -0.70
C CYS A 27 6.39 -17.76 0.78
N ALA A 28 7.17 -18.42 1.64
CA ALA A 28 6.92 -18.46 3.08
C ALA A 28 6.93 -17.06 3.73
N LEU A 29 7.80 -16.15 3.29
CA LEU A 29 7.87 -14.80 3.83
C LEU A 29 6.61 -13.98 3.49
N CYS A 30 6.15 -14.06 2.24
CA CYS A 30 4.89 -13.45 1.82
C CYS A 30 3.71 -13.98 2.65
N ALA A 31 3.63 -15.31 2.86
CA ALA A 31 2.57 -15.93 3.65
C ALA A 31 2.57 -15.44 5.12
N ASN A 32 3.74 -15.37 5.75
CA ASN A 32 3.89 -14.88 7.12
C ASN A 32 3.45 -13.42 7.25
N GLN A 33 3.90 -12.54 6.35
CA GLN A 33 3.49 -11.14 6.35
C GLN A 33 1.98 -10.96 6.13
N ALA A 34 1.35 -11.80 5.30
CA ALA A 34 -0.09 -11.80 5.12
C ALA A 34 -0.84 -12.19 6.40
N GLN A 35 -0.36 -13.23 7.10
CA GLN A 35 -0.95 -13.70 8.35
C GLN A 35 -0.81 -12.66 9.47
N GLU A 36 0.38 -12.09 9.66
CA GLU A 36 0.62 -11.04 10.67
C GLU A 36 -0.27 -9.82 10.42
N ARG A 37 -0.48 -9.46 9.16
CA ARG A 37 -1.33 -8.33 8.77
C ARG A 37 -2.79 -8.58 9.10
N GLN A 38 -3.28 -9.80 8.87
CA GLN A 38 -4.63 -10.19 9.29
C GLN A 38 -4.79 -10.09 10.81
N ARG A 39 -3.79 -10.53 11.58
CA ARG A 39 -3.79 -10.40 13.05
C ARG A 39 -3.78 -8.93 13.49
N ALA A 40 -2.95 -8.11 12.86
CA ALA A 40 -2.89 -6.67 13.14
C ALA A 40 -4.26 -6.01 12.91
N ARG A 41 -4.96 -6.35 11.82
CA ARG A 41 -6.34 -5.88 11.59
C ARG A 41 -7.32 -6.36 12.65
N ALA A 42 -7.28 -7.64 13.00
CA ALA A 42 -8.16 -8.20 14.02
C ALA A 42 -7.99 -7.50 15.37
N ASN A 43 -6.77 -7.03 15.66
CA ASN A 43 -6.43 -6.29 16.88
C ASN A 43 -6.66 -4.76 16.77
N GLY A 44 -7.10 -4.24 15.62
CA GLY A 44 -7.24 -2.80 15.39
C GLY A 44 -5.93 -2.03 15.19
N ASP A 45 -4.81 -2.72 14.99
CA ASP A 45 -3.50 -2.13 14.75
C ASP A 45 -3.31 -1.77 13.26
N ALA A 46 -3.87 -0.63 12.88
CA ALA A 46 -3.80 -0.12 11.51
C ALA A 46 -2.37 0.26 11.07
N SER A 47 -1.51 0.67 12.01
CA SER A 47 -0.12 1.02 11.72
C SER A 47 0.65 -0.21 11.28
N THR A 48 0.62 -1.27 12.09
CA THR A 48 1.30 -2.54 11.76
C THR A 48 0.76 -3.16 10.48
N ALA A 49 -0.55 -3.13 10.26
CA ALA A 49 -1.15 -3.64 9.03
C ALA A 49 -0.63 -2.91 7.77
N THR A 50 -0.44 -1.59 7.87
CA THR A 50 0.10 -0.77 6.77
C THR A 50 1.60 -1.00 6.57
N ASP A 51 2.38 -1.12 7.64
CA ASP A 51 3.80 -1.45 7.56
C ASP A 51 4.05 -2.80 6.88
N LEU A 52 3.22 -3.80 7.17
CA LEU A 52 3.30 -5.10 6.52
C LEU A 52 2.98 -5.02 5.02
N ASN A 53 2.04 -4.16 4.60
CA ASN A 53 1.82 -3.88 3.18
C ASN A 53 3.08 -3.27 2.52
N VAL A 54 3.77 -2.35 3.20
CA VAL A 54 5.02 -1.75 2.67
C VAL A 54 6.14 -2.79 2.60
N ARG A 55 6.34 -3.60 3.65
CA ARG A 55 7.38 -4.64 3.67
C ARG A 55 7.15 -5.69 2.60
N MET A 56 5.92 -6.15 2.40
CA MET A 56 5.60 -7.14 1.36
C MET A 56 5.90 -6.59 -0.04
N ARG A 57 5.52 -5.34 -0.34
CA ARG A 57 5.84 -4.71 -1.63
C ARG A 57 7.35 -4.59 -1.88
N ARG A 58 8.12 -4.29 -0.83
CA ARG A 58 9.59 -4.22 -0.93
C ARG A 58 10.18 -5.59 -1.23
N HIS A 59 9.75 -6.62 -0.50
CA HIS A 59 10.17 -8.01 -0.72
C HIS A 59 9.82 -8.49 -2.13
N GLN A 60 8.59 -8.27 -2.59
CA GLN A 60 8.16 -8.63 -3.94
C GLN A 60 9.03 -7.96 -5.03
N ARG A 61 9.35 -6.68 -4.86
CA ARG A 61 10.24 -5.97 -5.80
C ARG A 61 11.67 -6.48 -5.79
N ALA A 62 12.16 -6.99 -4.66
CA ALA A 62 13.52 -7.48 -4.52
C ALA A 62 13.67 -8.94 -5.01
N ASP A 63 12.68 -9.78 -4.69
CA ASP A 63 12.84 -11.24 -4.76
C ASP A 63 11.85 -11.92 -5.74
N HIS A 64 10.87 -11.19 -6.28
CA HIS A 64 9.80 -11.72 -7.15
C HIS A 64 9.56 -10.89 -8.42
N ALA A 65 10.48 -10.00 -8.78
CA ALA A 65 10.43 -9.17 -9.99
C ALA A 65 10.95 -9.92 -11.23
#